data_AF-A0A0C5RM00-F1
#
_entry.id   AF-A0A0C5RM00-F1
#
_cell.length_a   1.000
_cell.length_b   1.000
_cell.length_c   1.000
_cell.angle_alpha   90.00
_cell.angle_beta   90.00
_cell.angle_gamma   90.00
#
_symmetry.space_group_name_H-M   'P 1'
#
loop_
_entity.id
_entity.type
_entity.pdbx_description
1 polymer ?
#
loop_
_entity_poly.entity_id
_entity_poly.type
_entity_poly.pdbx_seq_one_letter_code
_entity_poly.pdbx_strand_id
1 'polypeptide(L)'
;MKKFPTSKILKGTLIVAALNVVILPAVLVSPSITLSAFEIEQILLALNNENNKVVSHINKLESNKDSVDTLESSILQTANITDQANQVLLKYNREDIKSHLKIKAVRDQLESKINQLKTKNEAFKPILEQNKLFLNTVVQNAQLTVKKAEDKAKKTLSIDLPGLNEAKLELENALKEVDKAKELAKSSKEHTDKLVVLAKRVQEATEKVNNLIVELNIISQDNDKLNTKYQQELDRLINLLTSKIDEAKNNDLDLVQINNLVEQLKETNTQANRANEIISQDSKSNQQTKAKKDQLADLVKTSEQTIIALNSKAQQIKKDFDDQLDNLSKTINTATNNIQAANNLGAVNIEFSNAQNRISSDIKALKEKIQKVKYDEVLKTAQLMI
;
A
#
# COMPACT_ATOMS: atom_id res chain seq x y z
N MET A 1 -35.25 -67.00 10.85
CA MET A 1 -36.67 -67.42 10.87
C MET A 1 -37.33 -66.94 12.15
N LYS A 2 -38.44 -66.20 11.96
CA LYS A 2 -39.58 -65.85 12.84
C LYS A 2 -39.53 -66.22 14.33
N LYS A 3 -39.94 -65.26 15.18
CA LYS A 3 -41.20 -65.33 15.95
C LYS A 3 -41.57 -63.97 16.55
N PHE A 4 -42.65 -63.38 16.05
CA PHE A 4 -43.50 -62.41 16.77
C PHE A 4 -44.56 -63.21 17.57
N PRO A 5 -45.10 -62.64 18.65
CA PRO A 5 -46.42 -63.00 19.14
C PRO A 5 -47.45 -61.94 18.75
N THR A 6 -48.43 -62.38 17.97
CA THR A 6 -49.76 -61.80 17.78
C THR A 6 -50.68 -62.10 18.97
N SER A 7 -51.56 -61.15 19.33
CA SER A 7 -53.01 -61.29 19.57
C SER A 7 -53.48 -60.04 20.33
N LYS A 8 -54.72 -59.51 20.26
CA LYS A 8 -55.99 -59.97 19.69
C LYS A 8 -56.93 -58.75 19.63
N ILE A 9 -57.74 -58.69 18.58
CA ILE A 9 -58.92 -57.84 18.41
C ILE A 9 -60.08 -58.40 19.24
N LEU A 10 -61.00 -57.56 19.74
CA LEU A 10 -62.47 -57.80 19.71
C LEU A 10 -63.24 -56.52 20.12
N LYS A 11 -64.05 -55.94 19.21
CA LYS A 11 -65.55 -55.92 19.18
C LYS A 11 -66.16 -55.11 20.33
N GLY A 12 -66.90 -54.03 20.10
CA GLY A 12 -68.16 -53.83 19.35
C GLY A 12 -68.73 -52.49 19.87
N THR A 13 -69.69 -51.79 19.28
CA THR A 13 -70.91 -52.22 18.59
C THR A 13 -71.45 -51.00 17.83
N LEU A 14 -72.26 -51.28 16.80
CA LEU A 14 -72.79 -50.40 15.77
C LEU A 14 -74.32 -50.42 15.87
N ILE A 15 -75.00 -49.26 15.91
CA ILE A 15 -76.44 -49.04 15.56
C ILE A 15 -76.55 -47.56 15.13
N VAL A 16 -76.61 -47.20 13.83
CA VAL A 16 -77.70 -47.24 12.82
C VAL A 16 -78.64 -46.02 12.85
N ALA A 17 -78.48 -45.22 11.77
CA ALA A 17 -79.44 -44.47 10.95
C ALA A 17 -80.34 -43.37 11.53
N ALA A 18 -80.20 -42.18 10.93
CA ALA A 18 -81.30 -41.60 10.14
C ALA A 18 -80.73 -40.74 9.00
N LEU A 19 -81.11 -41.09 7.77
CA LEU A 19 -81.00 -40.20 6.61
C LEU A 19 -81.82 -38.94 6.87
N ASN A 20 -81.23 -37.77 6.60
CA ASN A 20 -81.94 -36.69 5.90
C ASN A 20 -80.93 -36.00 5.01
N VAL A 21 -80.99 -36.34 3.72
CA VAL A 21 -80.48 -35.49 2.64
C VAL A 21 -81.40 -34.28 2.59
N VAL A 22 -80.85 -33.07 2.46
CA VAL A 22 -81.26 -32.03 1.49
C VAL A 22 -80.46 -30.74 1.75
N ILE A 23 -79.67 -30.37 0.72
CA ILE A 23 -79.20 -29.04 0.30
C ILE A 23 -78.03 -28.40 1.09
N LEU A 24 -76.83 -28.45 0.49
CA LEU A 24 -75.87 -27.32 0.50
C LEU A 24 -76.43 -26.20 -0.40
N PRO A 25 -76.20 -24.89 -0.15
CA PRO A 25 -74.88 -24.41 0.28
C PRO A 25 -74.89 -23.27 1.30
N ALA A 26 -73.96 -23.35 2.25
CA ALA A 26 -73.19 -22.18 2.63
C ALA A 26 -71.77 -22.68 2.88
N VAL A 27 -70.97 -22.70 1.82
CA VAL A 27 -69.55 -22.46 1.99
C VAL A 27 -69.51 -21.15 2.77
N LEU A 28 -69.10 -21.21 4.04
CA LEU A 28 -68.48 -20.05 4.67
C LEU A 28 -67.25 -19.77 3.82
N VAL A 29 -67.47 -19.01 2.75
CA VAL A 29 -66.41 -18.32 2.03
C VAL A 29 -65.98 -17.30 3.06
N SER A 30 -65.02 -17.67 3.91
CA SER A 30 -64.11 -16.69 4.47
C SER A 30 -63.71 -15.82 3.28
N PRO A 31 -63.91 -14.49 3.32
CA PRO A 31 -63.52 -13.66 2.20
C PRO A 31 -62.05 -13.99 1.96
N SER A 32 -61.75 -14.57 0.81
CA SER A 32 -60.39 -14.68 0.33
C SER A 32 -59.96 -13.24 0.14
N ILE A 33 -59.37 -12.67 1.20
CA ILE A 33 -58.69 -11.38 1.17
C ILE A 33 -57.61 -11.57 0.12
N THR A 34 -57.96 -11.18 -1.09
CA THR A 34 -57.10 -11.27 -2.25
C THR A 34 -56.22 -10.06 -2.16
N LEU A 35 -54.92 -10.29 -1.95
CA LEU A 35 -53.92 -9.22 -1.89
C LEU A 35 -54.08 -8.34 -3.14
N SER A 36 -54.14 -7.03 -2.93
CA SER A 36 -54.13 -6.09 -4.05
C SER A 36 -52.79 -6.17 -4.79
N ALA A 37 -52.79 -5.79 -6.08
CA ALA A 37 -51.56 -5.73 -6.86
C ALA A 37 -50.49 -4.85 -6.19
N PHE A 38 -50.91 -3.73 -5.59
CA PHE A 38 -50.02 -2.84 -4.83
C PHE A 38 -49.41 -3.53 -3.60
N GLU A 39 -50.20 -4.27 -2.82
CA GLU A 39 -49.69 -5.03 -1.67
C GLU A 39 -48.70 -6.12 -2.11
N ILE A 40 -48.98 -6.82 -3.21
CA ILE A 40 -48.08 -7.83 -3.77
C ILE A 40 -46.74 -7.20 -4.14
N GLU A 41 -46.74 -6.06 -4.84
CA GLU A 41 -45.52 -5.35 -5.23
C GLU A 41 -44.70 -4.90 -4.02
N GLN A 42 -45.34 -4.35 -2.99
CA GLN A 42 -44.64 -3.90 -1.79
C GLN A 42 -44.02 -5.06 -1.00
N ILE A 43 -44.72 -6.20 -0.90
CA ILE A 43 -44.20 -7.41 -0.27
C ILE A 43 -42.99 -7.94 -1.05
N LEU A 44 -43.11 -8.04 -2.38
CA LEU A 44 -42.02 -8.50 -3.24
C LEU A 44 -40.80 -7.59 -3.16
N LEU A 45 -41.00 -6.27 -3.17
CA LEU A 45 -39.92 -5.29 -3.04
C LEU A 45 -39.19 -5.46 -1.70
N ALA A 46 -39.92 -5.58 -0.59
CA ALA A 46 -39.32 -5.77 0.73
C ALA A 46 -38.52 -7.08 0.83
N LEU A 47 -39.09 -8.20 0.35
CA LEU A 47 -38.41 -9.50 0.36
C LEU A 47 -37.18 -9.51 -0.55
N ASN A 48 -37.27 -8.94 -1.75
CA ASN A 48 -36.15 -8.86 -2.69
C ASN A 48 -35.02 -7.96 -2.18
N ASN A 49 -35.35 -6.82 -1.57
CA ASN A 49 -34.36 -5.96 -0.95
C ASN A 49 -33.59 -6.70 0.15
N GLU A 50 -34.28 -7.48 0.97
CA GLU A 50 -33.64 -8.26 2.03
C GLU A 50 -32.82 -9.44 1.49
N ASN A 51 -33.32 -10.12 0.46
CA ASN A 51 -32.55 -11.11 -0.31
C ASN A 51 -31.21 -10.53 -0.80
N ASN A 52 -31.26 -9.34 -1.41
CA ASN A 52 -30.07 -8.68 -1.91
C ASN A 52 -29.08 -8.33 -0.80
N LYS A 53 -29.56 -7.89 0.37
CA LYS A 53 -28.70 -7.64 1.54
C LYS A 53 -28.03 -8.92 2.04
N VAL A 54 -28.79 -10.01 2.20
CA VAL A 54 -28.25 -11.31 2.65
C VAL A 54 -27.22 -11.84 1.65
N VAL A 55 -27.52 -11.78 0.35
CA VAL A 55 -26.59 -12.19 -0.71
C VAL A 55 -25.34 -11.31 -0.72
N SER A 56 -25.50 -9.99 -0.59
CA SER A 56 -24.36 -9.07 -0.51
C SER A 56 -23.46 -9.39 0.68
N HIS A 57 -24.04 -9.74 1.83
CA HIS A 57 -23.26 -10.09 3.02
C HIS A 57 -22.56 -11.44 2.91
N ILE A 58 -23.19 -12.43 2.28
CA ILE A 58 -22.56 -13.70 1.91
C ILE A 58 -21.33 -13.46 1.02
N ASN A 59 -21.47 -12.62 0.00
CA ASN A 59 -20.37 -12.30 -0.91
C ASN A 59 -19.24 -11.56 -0.17
N LYS A 60 -19.58 -10.70 0.80
CA LYS A 60 -18.60 -10.00 1.64
C LYS A 60 -17.82 -10.95 2.55
N LEU A 61 -18.47 -11.94 3.14
CA LEU A 61 -17.77 -13.00 3.90
C LEU A 61 -16.78 -13.76 3.01
N GLU A 62 -17.20 -14.10 1.79
CA GLU A 62 -16.35 -14.82 0.83
C GLU A 62 -15.15 -13.98 0.36
N SER A 63 -15.38 -12.72 0.02
CA SER A 63 -14.30 -11.81 -0.42
C SER A 63 -13.29 -11.52 0.68
N ASN A 64 -13.69 -11.64 1.94
CA ASN A 64 -12.86 -11.32 3.11
C ASN A 64 -12.19 -12.56 3.71
N LYS A 65 -12.22 -13.73 3.06
CA LYS A 65 -11.68 -14.99 3.62
C LYS A 65 -10.19 -14.92 4.01
N ASP A 66 -9.40 -14.09 3.33
CA ASP A 66 -7.95 -13.90 3.55
C ASP A 66 -7.66 -12.65 4.42
N SER A 67 -8.70 -12.07 5.02
CA SER A 67 -8.60 -10.95 5.94
C SER A 67 -8.70 -11.40 7.40
N VAL A 68 -8.29 -10.52 8.31
CA VAL A 68 -8.52 -10.70 9.75
C VAL A 68 -9.60 -9.75 10.24
N ASP A 69 -9.30 -8.45 10.30
CA ASP A 69 -10.18 -7.45 10.92
C ASP A 69 -11.51 -7.32 10.16
N THR A 70 -11.47 -7.32 8.83
CA THR A 70 -12.65 -7.20 7.97
C THR A 70 -13.49 -8.48 7.90
N LEU A 71 -12.87 -9.66 8.07
CA LEU A 71 -13.60 -10.92 8.22
C LEU A 71 -14.29 -10.99 9.58
N GLU A 72 -13.59 -10.62 10.66
CA GLU A 72 -14.13 -10.55 12.01
C GLU A 72 -15.33 -9.61 12.09
N SER A 73 -15.21 -8.40 11.52
CA SER A 73 -16.32 -7.45 11.42
C SER A 73 -17.52 -8.03 10.67
N SER A 74 -17.27 -8.74 9.56
CA SER A 74 -18.33 -9.35 8.75
C SER A 74 -19.03 -10.49 9.49
N ILE A 75 -18.29 -11.30 10.25
CA ILE A 75 -18.84 -12.36 11.11
C ILE A 75 -19.71 -11.76 12.22
N LEU A 76 -19.24 -10.69 12.87
CA LEU A 76 -20.01 -9.99 13.92
C LEU A 76 -21.32 -9.38 13.38
N GLN A 77 -21.29 -8.87 12.14
CA GLN A 77 -22.48 -8.31 11.47
C GLN A 77 -23.51 -9.36 11.07
N THR A 78 -23.11 -10.63 10.92
CA THR A 78 -23.99 -11.71 10.45
C THR A 78 -25.23 -11.89 11.34
N ALA A 79 -25.09 -11.77 12.66
CA ALA A 79 -26.22 -11.94 13.58
C ALA A 79 -27.31 -10.90 13.31
N ASN A 80 -26.94 -9.63 13.25
CA ASN A 80 -27.87 -8.53 12.97
C ASN A 80 -28.56 -8.67 11.60
N ILE A 81 -27.80 -9.03 10.55
CA ILE A 81 -28.36 -9.21 9.19
C ILE A 81 -29.32 -10.41 9.17
N THR A 82 -28.97 -11.48 9.86
CA THR A 82 -29.84 -12.65 9.99
C THR A 82 -31.14 -12.30 10.72
N ASP A 83 -31.07 -11.52 11.79
CA ASP A 83 -32.24 -11.10 12.58
C ASP A 83 -33.16 -10.17 11.77
N GLN A 84 -32.59 -9.20 11.05
CA GLN A 84 -33.35 -8.33 10.14
C GLN A 84 -34.09 -9.13 9.08
N ALA A 85 -33.41 -10.10 8.45
CA ALA A 85 -34.01 -10.96 7.44
C ALA A 85 -35.13 -11.85 8.02
N ASN A 86 -34.94 -12.41 9.22
CA ASN A 86 -35.97 -13.18 9.91
C ASN A 86 -37.18 -12.32 10.30
N GLN A 87 -36.98 -11.07 10.72
CA GLN A 87 -38.09 -10.15 11.02
C GLN A 87 -38.94 -9.86 9.77
N VAL A 88 -38.31 -9.70 8.61
CA VAL A 88 -39.03 -9.53 7.33
C VAL A 88 -39.82 -10.79 6.97
N LEU A 89 -39.25 -11.99 7.16
CA LEU A 89 -39.97 -13.25 6.97
C LEU A 89 -41.18 -13.39 7.89
N LEU A 90 -41.02 -13.04 9.18
CA LEU A 90 -42.09 -13.10 10.18
C LEU A 90 -43.22 -12.11 9.85
N LYS A 91 -42.88 -10.90 9.41
CA LYS A 91 -43.85 -9.87 8.99
C LYS A 91 -44.77 -10.38 7.86
N TYR A 92 -44.25 -11.22 6.97
CA TYR A 92 -44.98 -11.76 5.82
C TYR A 92 -45.33 -13.25 5.99
N ASN A 93 -45.67 -13.67 7.22
CA ASN A 93 -46.00 -15.06 7.56
C ASN A 93 -47.49 -15.42 7.58
N ARG A 94 -48.37 -14.51 7.15
CA ARG A 94 -49.81 -14.80 7.02
C ARG A 94 -50.08 -15.80 5.89
N GLU A 95 -51.06 -16.69 6.05
CA GLU A 95 -51.33 -17.78 5.08
C GLU A 95 -51.82 -17.30 3.71
N ASP A 96 -52.56 -16.18 3.65
CA ASP A 96 -52.95 -15.52 2.40
C ASP A 96 -51.73 -15.01 1.60
N ILE A 97 -50.67 -14.58 2.29
CA ILE A 97 -49.40 -14.16 1.70
C ILE A 97 -48.56 -15.37 1.29
N LYS A 98 -48.49 -16.41 2.13
CA LYS A 98 -47.71 -17.63 1.89
C LYS A 98 -48.24 -18.50 0.76
N SER A 99 -49.55 -18.46 0.51
CA SER A 99 -50.19 -19.22 -0.56
C SER A 99 -50.07 -18.54 -1.93
N HIS A 100 -49.70 -17.26 -1.99
CA HIS A 100 -49.47 -16.55 -3.25
C HIS A 100 -48.15 -16.97 -3.90
N LEU A 101 -48.22 -17.67 -5.04
CA LEU A 101 -47.10 -18.36 -5.70
C LEU A 101 -45.82 -17.50 -5.86
N LYS A 102 -45.94 -16.26 -6.36
CA LYS A 102 -44.77 -15.39 -6.57
C LYS A 102 -44.13 -14.94 -5.26
N ILE A 103 -44.93 -14.65 -4.24
CA ILE A 103 -44.43 -14.20 -2.94
C ILE A 103 -43.77 -15.38 -2.23
N LYS A 104 -44.42 -16.55 -2.26
CA LYS A 104 -43.88 -17.80 -1.73
C LYS A 104 -42.49 -18.09 -2.29
N ALA A 105 -42.31 -18.03 -3.61
CA ALA A 105 -41.02 -18.30 -4.23
C ALA A 105 -39.89 -17.38 -3.72
N VAL A 106 -40.14 -16.07 -3.62
CA VAL A 106 -39.14 -15.10 -3.11
C VAL A 106 -38.87 -15.32 -1.61
N ARG A 107 -39.90 -15.71 -0.86
CA ARG A 107 -39.80 -16.02 0.57
C ARG A 107 -38.95 -17.27 0.83
N ASP A 108 -39.21 -18.34 0.10
CA ASP A 108 -38.44 -19.59 0.16
C ASP A 108 -36.97 -19.35 -0.23
N GLN A 109 -36.74 -18.47 -1.22
CA GLN A 109 -35.39 -18.02 -1.57
C GLN A 109 -34.70 -17.28 -0.42
N LEU A 110 -35.41 -16.37 0.26
CA LEU A 110 -34.85 -15.64 1.42
C LEU A 110 -34.51 -16.60 2.57
N GLU A 111 -35.39 -17.54 2.90
CA GLU A 111 -35.13 -18.56 3.90
C GLU A 111 -33.90 -19.42 3.54
N SER A 112 -33.79 -19.84 2.28
CA SER A 112 -32.61 -20.55 1.77
C SER A 112 -31.33 -19.71 1.91
N LYS A 113 -31.37 -18.42 1.59
CA LYS A 113 -30.22 -17.51 1.69
C LYS A 113 -29.82 -17.22 3.14
N ILE A 114 -30.78 -17.11 4.06
CA ILE A 114 -30.49 -17.00 5.49
C ILE A 114 -29.76 -18.25 5.98
N ASN A 115 -30.22 -19.45 5.60
CA ASN A 115 -29.55 -20.69 5.96
C ASN A 115 -28.14 -20.78 5.37
N GLN A 116 -27.97 -20.37 4.09
CA GLN A 116 -26.65 -20.28 3.46
C GLN A 116 -25.72 -19.31 4.21
N LEU A 117 -26.23 -18.16 4.65
CA LEU A 117 -25.47 -17.18 5.43
C LEU A 117 -25.01 -17.79 6.77
N LYS A 118 -25.90 -18.45 7.51
CA LYS A 118 -25.56 -19.12 8.78
C LYS A 118 -24.46 -20.16 8.59
N THR A 119 -24.61 -21.05 7.59
CA THR A 119 -23.61 -22.08 7.30
C THR A 119 -22.26 -21.49 6.94
N LYS A 120 -22.21 -20.47 6.08
CA LYS A 120 -20.97 -19.79 5.73
C LYS A 120 -20.32 -19.09 6.92
N ASN A 121 -21.11 -18.41 7.76
CA ASN A 121 -20.61 -17.76 8.95
C ASN A 121 -19.91 -18.73 9.91
N GLU A 122 -20.51 -19.91 10.16
CA GLU A 122 -19.86 -20.94 10.97
C GLU A 122 -18.59 -21.51 10.32
N ALA A 123 -18.57 -21.64 8.98
CA ALA A 123 -17.39 -22.09 8.25
C ALA A 123 -16.23 -21.05 8.27
N PHE A 124 -16.54 -19.75 8.33
CA PHE A 124 -15.53 -18.69 8.35
C PHE A 124 -14.92 -18.40 9.72
N LYS A 125 -15.59 -18.76 10.82
CA LYS A 125 -15.00 -18.64 12.18
C LYS A 125 -13.66 -19.38 12.35
N PRO A 126 -13.52 -20.68 12.00
CA PRO A 126 -12.23 -21.35 12.11
C PRO A 126 -11.19 -20.78 11.14
N ILE A 127 -11.59 -20.28 9.97
CA ILE A 127 -10.70 -19.59 9.03
C ILE A 127 -10.15 -18.31 9.65
N LEU A 128 -10.99 -17.49 10.30
CA LEU A 128 -10.57 -16.29 11.01
C LEU A 128 -9.51 -16.60 12.09
N GLU A 129 -9.74 -17.63 12.89
CA GLU A 129 -8.79 -18.01 13.94
C GLU A 129 -7.46 -18.51 13.36
N GLN A 130 -7.48 -19.25 12.25
CA GLN A 130 -6.26 -19.62 11.53
C GLN A 130 -5.53 -18.39 10.97
N ASN A 131 -6.27 -17.43 10.40
CA ASN A 131 -5.70 -16.18 9.88
C ASN A 131 -5.04 -15.36 10.99
N LYS A 132 -5.69 -15.21 12.14
CA LYS A 132 -5.14 -14.52 13.32
C LYS A 132 -3.87 -15.18 13.82
N LEU A 133 -3.87 -16.51 13.96
CA LEU A 133 -2.72 -17.27 14.41
C LEU A 133 -1.54 -17.10 13.44
N PHE A 134 -1.78 -17.30 12.14
CA PHE A 134 -0.76 -17.15 11.10
C PHE A 134 -0.14 -15.75 11.10
N LEU A 135 -0.97 -14.70 11.10
CA LEU A 135 -0.51 -13.32 11.14
C LEU A 135 0.36 -13.05 12.38
N ASN A 136 -0.11 -13.43 13.57
CA ASN A 136 0.62 -13.18 14.81
C ASN A 136 1.97 -13.90 14.83
N THR A 137 2.01 -15.18 14.42
CA THR A 137 3.25 -15.95 14.35
C THR A 137 4.24 -15.31 13.39
N VAL A 138 3.80 -14.93 12.18
CA VAL A 138 4.68 -14.31 11.18
C VAL A 138 5.21 -12.97 11.66
N VAL A 139 4.35 -12.09 12.20
CA VAL A 139 4.77 -10.76 12.68
C VAL A 139 5.75 -10.88 13.86
N GLN A 140 5.50 -11.78 14.82
CA GLN A 140 6.42 -12.01 15.93
C GLN A 140 7.77 -12.55 15.44
N ASN A 141 7.76 -13.52 14.53
CA ASN A 141 8.99 -14.08 13.94
C ASN A 141 9.78 -13.00 13.19
N ALA A 142 9.11 -12.18 12.40
CA ALA A 142 9.70 -11.06 11.68
C ALA A 142 10.36 -10.05 12.64
N GLN A 143 9.67 -9.63 13.70
CA GLN A 143 10.22 -8.71 14.70
C GLN A 143 11.47 -9.27 15.40
N LEU A 144 11.45 -10.56 15.76
CA LEU A 144 12.61 -11.24 16.32
C LEU A 144 13.77 -11.33 15.31
N THR A 145 13.48 -11.60 14.04
CA THR A 145 14.48 -11.65 12.97
C THR A 145 15.08 -10.27 12.69
N VAL A 146 14.29 -9.19 12.69
CA VAL A 146 14.80 -7.80 12.61
C VAL A 146 15.77 -7.55 13.76
N LYS A 147 15.37 -7.84 15.00
CA LYS A 147 16.25 -7.65 16.17
C LYS A 147 17.54 -8.47 16.07
N LYS A 148 17.46 -9.73 15.62
CA LYS A 148 18.65 -10.57 15.37
C LYS A 148 19.55 -9.97 14.28
N ALA A 149 18.97 -9.46 13.20
CA ALA A 149 19.70 -8.80 12.12
C ALA A 149 20.40 -7.52 12.62
N GLU A 150 19.72 -6.71 13.45
CA GLU A 150 20.29 -5.52 14.08
C GLU A 150 21.42 -5.85 15.05
N ASP A 151 21.22 -6.84 15.93
CA ASP A 151 22.25 -7.29 16.85
C ASP A 151 23.47 -7.83 16.10
N LYS A 152 23.25 -8.54 14.98
CA LYS A 152 24.34 -8.98 14.09
C LYS A 152 25.02 -7.79 13.41
N ALA A 153 24.27 -6.83 12.89
CA ALA A 153 24.82 -5.62 12.29
C ALA A 153 25.69 -4.82 13.30
N LYS A 154 25.27 -4.76 14.58
CA LYS A 154 26.01 -4.09 15.67
C LYS A 154 27.25 -4.87 16.12
N LYS A 155 27.12 -6.18 16.41
CA LYS A 155 28.20 -7.00 16.99
C LYS A 155 29.34 -7.29 16.03
N THR A 156 29.04 -7.34 14.75
CA THR A 156 30.04 -7.73 13.76
C THR A 156 30.86 -6.53 13.28
N LEU A 157 30.60 -5.32 13.84
CA LEU A 157 31.06 -4.05 13.29
C LEU A 157 30.95 -4.07 11.76
N SER A 158 30.04 -4.81 11.09
CA SER A 158 30.42 -5.40 9.78
C SER A 158 30.18 -4.51 8.58
N ILE A 159 31.18 -4.53 7.69
CA ILE A 159 31.09 -4.08 6.31
C ILE A 159 29.76 -4.55 5.76
N ASP A 160 29.08 -3.65 5.06
CA ASP A 160 27.78 -3.87 4.43
C ASP A 160 27.71 -5.28 3.85
N LEU A 161 27.01 -6.16 4.58
CA LEU A 161 26.88 -7.55 4.19
C LEU A 161 25.94 -7.50 3.00
N PRO A 162 26.41 -7.79 1.77
CA PRO A 162 25.69 -7.41 0.57
C PRO A 162 24.30 -8.03 0.59
N GLY A 163 23.31 -7.18 0.87
CA GLY A 163 21.90 -7.54 0.99
C GLY A 163 21.31 -7.71 2.40
N LEU A 164 22.05 -7.73 3.53
CA LEU A 164 21.43 -7.87 4.87
C LEU A 164 20.69 -6.60 5.30
N ASN A 165 21.30 -5.43 5.13
CA ASN A 165 20.65 -4.15 5.44
C ASN A 165 19.45 -3.92 4.52
N GLU A 166 19.59 -4.21 3.23
CA GLU A 166 18.51 -4.13 2.24
C GLU A 166 17.38 -5.11 2.56
N ALA A 167 17.68 -6.38 2.86
CA ALA A 167 16.67 -7.38 3.23
C ALA A 167 16.00 -7.05 4.57
N LYS A 168 16.74 -6.46 5.52
CA LYS A 168 16.16 -5.95 6.78
C LYS A 168 15.19 -4.81 6.49
N LEU A 169 15.58 -3.85 5.65
CA LEU A 169 14.72 -2.74 5.26
C LEU A 169 13.48 -3.23 4.50
N GLU A 170 13.63 -4.21 3.61
CA GLU A 170 12.52 -4.87 2.93
C GLU A 170 11.55 -5.52 3.92
N LEU A 171 12.06 -6.22 4.94
CA LEU A 171 11.26 -6.81 6.01
C LEU A 171 10.55 -5.74 6.86
N GLU A 172 11.24 -4.67 7.23
CA GLU A 172 10.67 -3.53 7.96
C GLU A 172 9.56 -2.84 7.15
N ASN A 173 9.74 -2.68 5.85
CA ASN A 173 8.72 -2.12 4.95
C ASN A 173 7.52 -3.05 4.83
N ALA A 174 7.73 -4.36 4.69
CA ALA A 174 6.65 -5.35 4.68
C ALA A 174 5.85 -5.34 6.01
N LEU A 175 6.52 -5.16 7.15
CA LEU A 175 5.85 -4.98 8.45
C LEU A 175 5.03 -3.69 8.50
N LYS A 176 5.55 -2.57 7.99
CA LYS A 176 4.80 -1.30 7.90
C LYS A 176 3.57 -1.40 7.01
N GLU A 177 3.63 -2.18 5.93
CA GLU A 177 2.46 -2.43 5.08
C GLU A 177 1.33 -3.15 5.84
N VAL A 178 1.67 -4.09 6.74
CA VAL A 178 0.69 -4.75 7.62
C VAL A 178 -0.01 -3.73 8.53
N ASP A 179 0.74 -2.81 9.14
CA ASP A 179 0.17 -1.78 10.01
C ASP A 179 -0.73 -0.81 9.24
N LYS A 180 -0.28 -0.37 8.05
CA LYS A 180 -1.05 0.53 7.18
C LYS A 180 -2.36 -0.11 6.70
N ALA A 181 -2.35 -1.40 6.39
CA ALA A 181 -3.55 -2.13 5.99
C ALA A 181 -4.59 -2.21 7.13
N LYS A 182 -4.15 -2.40 8.38
CA LYS A 182 -5.04 -2.34 9.56
C LYS A 182 -5.68 -0.98 9.74
N GLU A 183 -4.92 0.11 9.54
CA GLU A 183 -5.44 1.48 9.66
C GLU A 183 -6.47 1.80 8.57
N LEU A 184 -6.20 1.41 7.32
CA LEU A 184 -7.11 1.63 6.20
C LEU A 184 -8.43 0.86 6.33
N ALA A 185 -8.37 -0.39 6.82
CA ALA A 185 -9.56 -1.19 7.06
C ALA A 185 -10.46 -0.65 8.20
N LYS A 186 -9.87 0.06 9.17
CA LYS A 186 -10.63 0.76 10.22
C LYS A 186 -11.30 2.04 9.70
N SER A 187 -10.68 2.72 8.75
CA SER A 187 -11.11 4.04 8.28
C SER A 187 -12.05 3.99 7.07
N SER A 188 -12.11 2.87 6.33
CA SER A 188 -12.96 2.72 5.15
C SER A 188 -13.82 1.46 5.21
N LYS A 189 -15.10 1.59 4.81
CA LYS A 189 -16.04 0.45 4.69
C LYS A 189 -15.76 -0.45 3.49
N GLU A 190 -14.97 0.04 2.53
CA GLU A 190 -14.71 -0.65 1.25
C GLU A 190 -13.36 -1.38 1.24
N HIS A 191 -12.45 -1.03 2.16
CA HIS A 191 -11.10 -1.60 2.16
C HIS A 191 -11.06 -2.93 2.92
N THR A 192 -10.60 -3.98 2.24
CA THR A 192 -10.25 -5.26 2.86
C THR A 192 -8.80 -5.23 3.33
N ASP A 193 -8.53 -5.60 4.58
CA ASP A 193 -7.17 -5.57 5.14
C ASP A 193 -6.20 -6.56 4.45
N LYS A 194 -6.70 -7.70 3.93
CA LYS A 194 -5.90 -8.76 3.27
C LYS A 194 -4.66 -9.18 4.07
N LEU A 195 -4.76 -9.19 5.41
CA LEU A 195 -3.59 -9.40 6.27
C LEU A 195 -2.90 -10.76 6.05
N VAL A 196 -3.59 -11.79 5.58
CA VAL A 196 -2.96 -13.09 5.26
C VAL A 196 -2.02 -12.97 4.06
N VAL A 197 -2.37 -12.19 3.04
CA VAL A 197 -1.53 -11.97 1.87
C VAL A 197 -0.27 -11.20 2.25
N LEU A 198 -0.43 -10.16 3.07
CA LEU A 198 0.70 -9.37 3.57
C LEU A 198 1.60 -10.19 4.52
N ALA A 199 1.00 -11.04 5.36
CA ALA A 199 1.75 -11.96 6.21
C ALA A 199 2.63 -12.92 5.37
N LYS A 200 2.15 -13.45 4.23
CA LYS A 200 3.02 -14.27 3.35
C LYS A 200 4.24 -13.49 2.83
N ARG A 201 4.06 -12.22 2.43
CA ARG A 201 5.18 -11.35 2.03
C ARG A 201 6.16 -11.11 3.18
N VAL A 202 5.66 -10.88 4.39
CA VAL A 202 6.49 -10.74 5.59
C VAL A 202 7.25 -12.04 5.87
N GLN A 203 6.63 -13.20 5.70
CA GLN A 203 7.28 -14.50 5.87
C GLN A 203 8.44 -14.69 4.88
N GLU A 204 8.22 -14.43 3.60
CA GLU A 204 9.25 -14.52 2.55
C GLU A 204 10.43 -13.58 2.84
N ALA A 205 10.15 -12.32 3.21
CA ALA A 205 11.19 -11.37 3.61
C ALA A 205 11.93 -11.82 4.88
N THR A 206 11.23 -12.43 5.84
CA THR A 206 11.82 -13.00 7.06
C THR A 206 12.78 -14.15 6.74
N GLU A 207 12.39 -15.05 5.83
CA GLU A 207 13.23 -16.17 5.37
C GLU A 207 14.49 -15.66 4.67
N LYS A 208 14.37 -14.64 3.81
CA LYS A 208 15.52 -13.98 3.17
C LYS A 208 16.53 -13.45 4.19
N VAL A 209 16.07 -12.73 5.21
CA VAL A 209 16.94 -12.22 6.28
C VAL A 209 17.58 -13.36 7.08
N ASN A 210 16.82 -14.40 7.44
CA ASN A 210 17.35 -15.54 8.19
C ASN A 210 18.45 -16.29 7.40
N ASN A 211 18.23 -16.52 6.10
CA ASN A 211 19.22 -17.16 5.23
C ASN A 211 20.52 -16.36 5.18
N LEU A 212 20.42 -15.02 5.06
CA LEU A 212 21.58 -14.14 5.13
C LEU A 212 22.27 -14.24 6.50
N ILE A 213 21.54 -14.19 7.61
CA ILE A 213 22.14 -14.36 8.96
C ILE A 213 22.93 -15.68 9.07
N VAL A 214 22.40 -16.77 8.52
CA VAL A 214 23.08 -18.08 8.51
C VAL A 214 24.35 -18.04 7.66
N GLU A 215 24.27 -17.53 6.42
CA GLU A 215 25.42 -17.38 5.52
C GLU A 215 26.53 -16.58 6.21
N LEU A 216 26.16 -15.51 6.91
CA LEU A 216 27.09 -14.64 7.63
C LEU A 216 27.77 -15.30 8.81
N ASN A 217 27.05 -16.15 9.55
CA ASN A 217 27.67 -16.94 10.61
C ASN A 217 28.75 -17.85 10.02
N ILE A 218 28.46 -18.51 8.90
CA ILE A 218 29.41 -19.39 8.20
C ILE A 218 30.62 -18.59 7.70
N ILE A 219 30.40 -17.46 7.04
CA ILE A 219 31.46 -16.59 6.50
C ILE A 219 32.35 -16.05 7.64
N SER A 220 31.76 -15.61 8.75
CA SER A 220 32.52 -15.02 9.87
C SER A 220 33.48 -16.00 10.57
N GLN A 221 33.25 -17.30 10.41
CA GLN A 221 34.10 -18.36 10.95
C GLN A 221 35.27 -18.73 10.01
N ASP A 222 35.19 -18.35 8.73
CA ASP A 222 36.12 -18.72 7.68
C ASP A 222 36.82 -17.45 7.15
N ASN A 223 38.08 -17.26 7.55
CA ASN A 223 38.83 -16.03 7.24
C ASN A 223 38.94 -15.75 5.73
N ASP A 224 39.05 -16.79 4.90
CA ASP A 224 39.19 -16.62 3.46
C ASP A 224 37.87 -16.18 2.81
N LYS A 225 36.76 -16.78 3.25
CA LYS A 225 35.42 -16.34 2.83
C LYS A 225 35.10 -14.94 3.30
N LEU A 226 35.48 -14.59 4.54
CA LEU A 226 35.31 -13.26 5.10
C LEU A 226 36.05 -12.22 4.27
N ASN A 227 37.34 -12.46 3.98
CA ASN A 227 38.13 -11.56 3.15
C ASN A 227 37.62 -11.48 1.71
N THR A 228 37.09 -12.57 1.15
CA THR A 228 36.47 -12.54 -0.17
C THR A 228 35.25 -11.60 -0.20
N LYS A 229 34.38 -11.66 0.82
CA LYS A 229 33.23 -10.75 0.91
C LYS A 229 33.66 -9.30 1.15
N TYR A 230 34.69 -9.08 1.98
CA TYR A 230 35.27 -7.75 2.16
C TYR A 230 35.76 -7.17 0.83
N GLN A 231 36.48 -7.97 0.03
CA GLN A 231 36.95 -7.52 -1.28
C GLN A 231 35.82 -7.25 -2.27
N GLN A 232 34.78 -8.08 -2.31
CA GLN A 232 33.60 -7.87 -3.17
C GLN A 232 32.90 -6.54 -2.85
N GLU A 233 32.71 -6.24 -1.56
CA GLU A 233 32.05 -4.99 -1.16
C GLU A 233 32.94 -3.77 -1.40
N LEU A 234 34.25 -3.87 -1.13
CA LEU A 234 35.21 -2.82 -1.49
C LEU A 234 35.19 -2.55 -2.99
N ASP A 235 35.14 -3.59 -3.84
CA ASP A 235 35.06 -3.44 -5.30
C ASP A 235 33.76 -2.78 -5.74
N ARG A 236 32.62 -3.15 -5.13
CA ARG A 236 31.34 -2.50 -5.39
C ARG A 236 31.41 -1.00 -5.09
N LEU A 237 31.91 -0.62 -3.91
CA LEU A 237 32.01 0.77 -3.47
C LEU A 237 33.01 1.57 -4.31
N ILE A 238 34.17 0.99 -4.64
CA ILE A 238 35.17 1.61 -5.52
C ILE A 238 34.57 1.88 -6.90
N ASN A 239 33.88 0.90 -7.49
CA ASN A 239 33.25 1.06 -8.80
C ASN A 239 32.14 2.12 -8.77
N LEU A 240 31.32 2.14 -7.71
CA LEU A 240 30.23 3.11 -7.57
C LEU A 240 30.76 4.54 -7.42
N LEU A 241 31.75 4.77 -6.55
CA LEU A 241 32.37 6.08 -6.40
C LEU A 241 33.08 6.51 -7.68
N THR A 242 33.84 5.62 -8.33
CA THR A 242 34.54 5.93 -9.58
C THR A 242 33.56 6.37 -10.67
N SER A 243 32.49 5.59 -10.88
CA SER A 243 31.45 5.91 -11.85
C SER A 243 30.80 7.28 -11.60
N LYS A 244 30.46 7.59 -10.34
CA LYS A 244 29.85 8.89 -9.99
C LYS A 244 30.83 10.06 -10.10
N ILE A 245 32.09 9.85 -9.73
CA ILE A 245 33.15 10.85 -9.93
C ILE A 245 33.36 11.11 -11.43
N ASP A 246 33.31 10.07 -12.26
CA ASP A 246 33.41 10.21 -13.71
C ASP A 246 32.19 10.91 -14.31
N GLU A 247 30.98 10.59 -13.85
CA GLU A 247 29.76 11.31 -14.22
C GLU A 247 29.82 12.80 -13.86
N ALA A 248 30.39 13.12 -12.69
CA ALA A 248 30.58 14.48 -12.23
C ALA A 248 31.55 15.32 -13.10
N LYS A 249 32.40 14.68 -13.91
CA LYS A 249 33.27 15.38 -14.88
C LYS A 249 32.50 15.93 -16.08
N ASN A 250 31.23 15.56 -16.25
CA ASN A 250 30.41 16.08 -17.33
C ASN A 250 30.13 17.59 -17.13
N ASN A 251 30.56 18.39 -18.09
CA ASN A 251 30.40 19.84 -18.03
C ASN A 251 28.95 20.30 -18.26
N ASP A 252 28.09 19.47 -18.85
CA ASP A 252 26.71 19.82 -19.21
C ASP A 252 25.65 19.40 -18.18
N LEU A 253 26.05 19.00 -16.97
CA LEU A 253 25.10 18.66 -15.90
C LEU A 253 24.20 19.84 -15.53
N ASP A 254 22.88 19.60 -15.56
CA ASP A 254 21.87 20.53 -15.04
C ASP A 254 21.83 20.52 -13.50
N LEU A 255 21.12 21.47 -12.87
CA LEU A 255 21.12 21.58 -11.41
C LEU A 255 20.48 20.39 -10.69
N VAL A 256 19.48 19.76 -11.30
CA VAL A 256 18.83 18.58 -10.74
C VAL A 256 19.81 17.41 -10.73
N GLN A 257 20.54 17.22 -11.84
CA GLN A 257 21.59 16.21 -11.94
C GLN A 257 22.73 16.47 -10.95
N ILE A 258 23.17 17.74 -10.81
CA ILE A 258 24.19 18.11 -9.83
C ILE A 258 23.73 17.76 -8.40
N ASN A 259 22.53 18.16 -8.00
CA ASN A 259 22.00 17.90 -6.66
C ASN A 259 21.87 16.39 -6.39
N ASN A 260 21.36 15.63 -7.36
CA ASN A 260 21.24 14.18 -7.25
C ASN A 260 22.61 13.51 -7.11
N LEU A 261 23.61 13.94 -7.89
CA LEU A 261 24.96 13.40 -7.79
C LEU A 261 25.61 13.71 -6.44
N VAL A 262 25.41 14.91 -5.89
CA VAL A 262 25.91 15.28 -4.57
C VAL A 262 25.30 14.39 -3.47
N GLU A 263 23.99 14.17 -3.48
CA GLU A 263 23.30 13.27 -2.54
C GLU A 263 23.85 11.84 -2.64
N GLN A 264 23.95 11.31 -3.85
CA GLN A 264 24.43 9.94 -4.08
C GLN A 264 25.90 9.76 -3.69
N LEU A 265 26.77 10.75 -3.94
CA LEU A 265 28.17 10.72 -3.50
C LEU A 265 28.28 10.76 -1.98
N LYS A 266 27.48 11.59 -1.28
CA LYS A 266 27.45 11.65 0.19
C LYS A 266 27.01 10.32 0.82
N GLU A 267 25.97 9.71 0.26
CA GLU A 267 25.48 8.41 0.71
C GLU A 267 26.57 7.34 0.54
N THR A 268 27.18 7.29 -0.65
CA THR A 268 28.24 6.32 -0.95
C THR A 268 29.49 6.55 -0.09
N ASN A 269 29.88 7.80 0.18
CA ASN A 269 31.00 8.12 1.08
C ASN A 269 30.73 7.62 2.51
N THR A 270 29.49 7.72 2.97
CA THR A 270 29.09 7.22 4.29
C THR A 270 29.23 5.70 4.36
N GLN A 271 28.77 4.98 3.32
CA GLN A 271 28.94 3.53 3.21
C GLN A 271 30.44 3.14 3.16
N ALA A 272 31.24 3.88 2.40
CA ALA A 272 32.67 3.64 2.24
C ALA A 272 33.49 3.89 3.53
N ASN A 273 33.24 5.00 4.23
CA ASN A 273 33.90 5.30 5.51
C ASN A 273 33.56 4.25 6.55
N ARG A 274 32.28 3.85 6.61
CA ARG A 274 31.86 2.75 7.46
C ARG A 274 32.62 1.47 7.10
N ALA A 275 32.66 1.04 5.83
CA ALA A 275 33.41 -0.14 5.44
C ALA A 275 34.91 -0.06 5.85
N ASN A 276 35.53 1.11 5.72
CA ASN A 276 36.93 1.33 6.09
C ASN A 276 37.20 1.21 7.60
N GLU A 277 36.36 1.79 8.46
CA GLU A 277 36.50 1.70 9.92
C GLU A 277 36.50 0.25 10.39
N ILE A 278 35.66 -0.55 9.74
CA ILE A 278 35.38 -1.92 10.13
C ILE A 278 36.55 -2.84 9.82
N ILE A 279 37.02 -2.81 8.56
CA ILE A 279 38.19 -3.60 8.13
C ILE A 279 39.40 -3.23 8.99
N SER A 280 39.52 -1.96 9.37
CA SER A 280 40.63 -1.47 10.19
C SER A 280 40.63 -2.05 11.61
N GLN A 281 39.46 -2.40 12.14
CA GLN A 281 39.30 -2.99 13.48
C GLN A 281 39.34 -4.52 13.47
N ASP A 282 39.18 -5.16 12.30
CA ASP A 282 39.18 -6.62 12.18
C ASP A 282 40.59 -7.20 11.95
N SER A 283 41.09 -7.90 12.96
CA SER A 283 42.40 -8.57 12.93
C SER A 283 42.49 -9.71 11.92
N LYS A 284 41.35 -10.21 11.38
CA LYS A 284 41.29 -11.27 10.37
C LYS A 284 41.48 -10.73 8.93
N SER A 285 41.53 -9.42 8.74
CA SER A 285 41.70 -8.81 7.42
C SER A 285 43.10 -9.06 6.85
N ASN A 286 43.17 -9.65 5.66
CA ASN A 286 44.41 -9.94 4.96
C ASN A 286 45.00 -8.69 4.26
N GLN A 287 46.23 -8.80 3.75
CA GLN A 287 46.94 -7.68 3.14
C GLN A 287 46.25 -7.13 1.88
N GLN A 288 45.66 -7.99 1.06
CA GLN A 288 44.95 -7.59 -0.16
C GLN A 288 43.69 -6.77 0.18
N THR A 289 42.92 -7.20 1.17
CA THR A 289 41.76 -6.46 1.66
C THR A 289 42.17 -5.10 2.23
N LYS A 290 43.26 -5.04 3.01
CA LYS A 290 43.79 -3.77 3.54
C LYS A 290 44.21 -2.81 2.43
N ALA A 291 44.86 -3.30 1.38
CA ALA A 291 45.24 -2.47 0.24
C ALA A 291 44.02 -1.87 -0.50
N LYS A 292 42.97 -2.67 -0.74
CA LYS A 292 41.72 -2.16 -1.34
C LYS A 292 40.98 -1.19 -0.43
N LYS A 293 41.00 -1.41 0.88
CA LYS A 293 40.47 -0.47 1.87
C LYS A 293 41.16 0.89 1.77
N ASP A 294 42.49 0.89 1.68
CA ASP A 294 43.26 2.13 1.56
C ASP A 294 42.97 2.85 0.23
N GLN A 295 42.82 2.10 -0.87
CA GLN A 295 42.34 2.64 -2.15
C GLN A 295 40.96 3.29 -2.02
N LEU A 296 40.01 2.63 -1.34
CA LEU A 296 38.68 3.17 -1.10
C LEU A 296 38.74 4.47 -0.29
N ALA A 297 39.60 4.54 0.75
CA ALA A 297 39.78 5.74 1.56
C ALA A 297 40.28 6.94 0.75
N ASP A 298 41.20 6.74 -0.19
CA ASP A 298 41.67 7.82 -1.07
C ASP A 298 40.60 8.24 -2.09
N LEU A 299 39.78 7.30 -2.55
CA LEU A 299 38.66 7.60 -3.43
C LEU A 299 37.56 8.40 -2.71
N VAL A 300 37.31 8.14 -1.42
CA VAL A 300 36.40 8.96 -0.60
C VAL A 300 36.87 10.42 -0.54
N LYS A 301 38.16 10.67 -0.32
CA LYS A 301 38.71 12.05 -0.34
C LYS A 301 38.50 12.72 -1.70
N THR A 302 38.68 11.97 -2.78
CA THR A 302 38.44 12.46 -4.15
C THR A 302 36.96 12.78 -4.38
N SER A 303 36.06 11.93 -3.86
CA SER A 303 34.61 12.15 -3.87
C SER A 303 34.22 13.41 -3.08
N GLU A 304 34.80 13.65 -1.91
CA GLU A 304 34.58 14.87 -1.12
C GLU A 304 34.99 16.13 -1.89
N GLN A 305 36.14 16.12 -2.55
CA GLN A 305 36.56 17.21 -3.44
C GLN A 305 35.60 17.40 -4.62
N THR A 306 35.09 16.30 -5.18
CA THR A 306 34.11 16.32 -6.27
C THR A 306 32.79 16.96 -5.81
N ILE A 307 32.30 16.63 -4.61
CA ILE A 307 31.12 17.25 -4.01
C ILE A 307 31.33 18.77 -3.85
N ILE A 308 32.51 19.22 -3.38
CA ILE A 308 32.82 20.65 -3.25
C ILE A 308 32.79 21.35 -4.61
N ALA A 309 33.37 20.73 -5.65
CA ALA A 309 33.37 21.28 -7.00
C ALA A 309 31.95 21.37 -7.59
N LEU A 310 31.12 20.32 -7.44
CA LEU A 310 29.73 20.29 -7.87
C LEU A 310 28.89 21.37 -7.19
N ASN A 311 29.03 21.54 -5.87
CA ASN A 311 28.35 22.60 -5.12
C ASN A 311 28.79 24.00 -5.58
N SER A 312 30.09 24.18 -5.85
CA SER A 312 30.62 25.45 -6.38
C SER A 312 30.04 25.74 -7.77
N LYS A 313 29.91 24.72 -8.63
CA LYS A 313 29.26 24.84 -9.94
C LYS A 313 27.79 25.24 -9.82
N ALA A 314 27.04 24.60 -8.91
CA ALA A 314 25.65 24.97 -8.65
C ALA A 314 25.50 26.41 -8.14
N GLN A 315 26.39 26.85 -7.25
CA GLN A 315 26.44 28.24 -6.77
C GLN A 315 26.78 29.23 -7.88
N GLN A 316 27.70 28.87 -8.78
CA GLN A 316 28.05 29.72 -9.93
C GLN A 316 26.85 29.88 -10.88
N ILE A 317 26.12 28.80 -11.18
CA ILE A 317 24.88 28.87 -12.00
C ILE A 317 23.88 29.84 -11.37
N LYS A 318 23.68 29.75 -10.05
CA LYS A 318 22.80 30.67 -9.32
C LYS A 318 23.27 32.12 -9.42
N LYS A 319 24.55 32.36 -9.18
CA LYS A 319 25.15 33.69 -9.26
C LYS A 319 25.01 34.28 -10.67
N ASP A 320 25.22 33.49 -11.71
CA ASP A 320 25.06 33.93 -13.10
C ASP A 320 23.62 34.38 -13.37
N PHE A 321 22.61 33.71 -12.80
CA PHE A 321 21.22 34.17 -12.90
C PHE A 321 20.95 35.44 -12.11
N ASP A 322 21.48 35.56 -10.89
CA ASP A 322 21.33 36.76 -10.08
C ASP A 322 21.94 37.99 -10.79
N ASP A 323 23.15 37.83 -11.38
CA ASP A 323 23.83 38.88 -12.16
C ASP A 323 23.03 39.25 -13.44
N GLN A 324 22.43 38.26 -14.11
CA GLN A 324 21.58 38.51 -15.28
C GLN A 324 20.27 39.24 -14.93
N LEU A 325 19.66 38.89 -13.80
CA LEU A 325 18.47 39.57 -13.29
C LEU A 325 18.78 41.02 -12.89
N ASP A 326 19.92 41.27 -12.24
CA ASP A 326 20.36 42.62 -11.90
C ASP A 326 20.63 43.47 -13.16
N ASN A 327 21.26 42.88 -14.19
CA ASN A 327 21.47 43.55 -15.47
C ASN A 327 20.15 43.87 -16.20
N LEU A 328 19.17 42.96 -16.14
CA LEU A 328 17.83 43.20 -16.69
C LEU A 328 17.13 44.35 -15.95
N SER A 329 17.23 44.38 -14.61
CA SER A 329 16.69 45.46 -13.77
C SER A 329 17.31 46.82 -14.12
N LYS A 330 18.65 46.89 -14.26
CA LYS A 330 19.36 48.09 -14.72
C LYS A 330 18.91 48.55 -16.11
N THR A 331 18.70 47.60 -17.02
CA THR A 331 18.21 47.89 -18.38
C THR A 331 16.81 48.48 -18.35
N ILE A 332 15.90 47.93 -17.54
CA ILE A 332 14.55 48.44 -17.34
C ILE A 332 14.57 49.85 -16.75
N ASN A 333 15.39 50.09 -15.71
CA ASN A 333 15.49 51.41 -15.07
C ASN A 333 16.05 52.46 -16.04
N THR A 334 17.06 52.12 -16.82
CA THR A 334 17.65 53.02 -17.83
C THR A 334 16.61 53.38 -18.90
N ALA A 335 15.89 52.38 -19.43
CA ALA A 335 14.82 52.61 -20.39
C ALA A 335 13.72 53.50 -19.83
N THR A 336 13.31 53.27 -18.58
CA THR A 336 12.29 54.08 -17.89
C THR A 336 12.73 55.54 -17.79
N ASN A 337 13.98 55.78 -17.37
CA ASN A 337 14.54 57.13 -17.27
C ASN A 337 14.61 57.83 -18.63
N ASN A 338 15.02 57.12 -19.69
CA ASN A 338 15.07 57.68 -21.05
C ASN A 338 13.69 58.07 -21.57
N ILE A 339 12.68 57.22 -21.34
CA ILE A 339 11.28 57.50 -21.73
C ILE A 339 10.76 58.74 -20.98
N GLN A 340 11.06 58.86 -19.69
CA GLN A 340 10.67 60.03 -18.88
C GLN A 340 11.38 61.31 -19.31
N ALA A 341 12.63 61.22 -19.76
CA ALA A 341 13.43 62.37 -20.22
C ALA A 341 13.12 62.79 -21.67
N ALA A 342 12.38 61.98 -22.43
CA ALA A 342 12.07 62.26 -23.83
C ALA A 342 11.20 63.52 -23.97
N ASN A 343 11.62 64.44 -24.85
CA ASN A 343 11.04 65.78 -24.95
C ASN A 343 9.81 65.89 -25.86
N ASN A 344 9.42 64.80 -26.54
CA ASN A 344 8.24 64.74 -27.39
C ASN A 344 7.74 63.30 -27.59
N LEU A 345 6.50 63.16 -28.08
CA LEU A 345 5.84 61.87 -28.27
C LEU A 345 6.55 60.94 -29.26
N GLY A 346 7.18 61.49 -30.31
CA GLY A 346 7.94 60.71 -31.28
C GLY A 346 9.18 60.06 -30.65
N ALA A 347 9.92 60.83 -29.84
CA ALA A 347 11.08 60.34 -29.08
C ALA A 347 10.67 59.29 -28.04
N VAL A 348 9.55 59.50 -27.32
CA VAL A 348 8.98 58.51 -26.39
C VAL A 348 8.70 57.19 -27.11
N ASN A 349 8.08 57.23 -28.29
CA ASN A 349 7.69 56.02 -29.02
C ASN A 349 8.91 55.22 -29.52
N ILE A 350 9.99 55.91 -29.91
CA ILE A 350 11.26 55.29 -30.30
C ILE A 350 11.92 54.61 -29.09
N GLU A 351 12.08 55.35 -27.98
CA GLU A 351 12.69 54.80 -26.76
C GLU A 351 11.90 53.63 -26.20
N PHE A 352 10.55 53.72 -26.20
CA PHE A 352 9.67 52.63 -25.80
C PHE A 352 9.85 51.38 -26.68
N SER A 353 9.86 51.55 -28.01
CA SER A 353 10.02 50.43 -28.94
C SER A 353 11.40 49.75 -28.79
N ASN A 354 12.46 50.54 -28.63
CA ASN A 354 13.81 50.04 -28.40
C ASN A 354 13.91 49.28 -27.07
N ALA A 355 13.36 49.85 -26.00
CA ALA A 355 13.30 49.22 -24.69
C ALA A 355 12.54 47.89 -24.74
N GLN A 356 11.36 47.87 -25.36
CA GLN A 356 10.54 46.68 -25.50
C GLN A 356 11.29 45.55 -26.21
N ASN A 357 11.95 45.85 -27.34
CA ASN A 357 12.70 44.85 -28.10
C ASN A 357 13.88 44.28 -27.30
N ARG A 358 14.66 45.16 -26.65
CA ARG A 358 15.82 44.75 -25.85
C ARG A 358 15.41 43.92 -24.64
N ILE A 359 14.48 44.42 -23.83
CA ILE A 359 13.98 43.73 -22.63
C ILE A 359 13.36 42.37 -22.99
N SER A 360 12.58 42.31 -24.08
CA SER A 360 11.97 41.05 -24.52
C SER A 360 13.01 40.02 -24.95
N SER A 361 14.07 40.45 -25.64
CA SER A 361 15.20 39.59 -26.01
C SER A 361 15.93 39.06 -24.77
N ASP A 362 16.24 39.94 -23.81
CA ASP A 362 16.95 39.58 -22.58
C ASP A 362 16.12 38.60 -21.73
N ILE A 363 14.80 38.84 -21.59
CA ILE A 363 13.88 37.92 -20.91
C ILE A 363 13.84 36.55 -21.61
N LYS A 364 13.80 36.52 -22.95
CA LYS A 364 13.78 35.27 -23.71
C LYS A 364 15.06 34.46 -23.47
N ALA A 365 16.22 35.11 -23.57
CA ALA A 365 17.51 34.46 -23.33
C ALA A 365 17.63 33.93 -21.89
N LEU A 366 17.15 34.69 -20.89
CA LEU A 366 17.12 34.25 -19.50
C LEU A 366 16.22 33.02 -19.31
N LYS A 367 15.02 33.01 -19.90
CA LYS A 367 14.11 31.86 -19.86
C LYS A 367 14.73 30.60 -20.46
N GLU A 368 15.40 30.72 -21.61
CA GLU A 368 16.09 29.60 -22.26
C GLU A 368 17.20 29.03 -21.36
N LYS A 369 17.98 29.89 -20.70
CA LYS A 369 19.01 29.44 -19.75
C LYS A 369 18.42 28.77 -18.51
N ILE A 370 17.37 29.34 -17.92
CA ILE A 370 16.65 28.76 -16.77
C ILE A 370 16.16 27.35 -17.10
N GLN A 371 15.56 27.17 -18.27
CA GLN A 371 15.08 25.86 -18.73
C GLN A 371 16.25 24.88 -18.96
N LYS A 372 17.32 25.33 -19.62
CA LYS A 372 18.48 24.49 -19.93
C LYS A 372 19.09 23.85 -18.67
N VAL A 373 19.15 24.57 -17.56
CA VAL A 373 19.73 24.06 -16.29
C VAL A 373 18.68 23.61 -15.28
N LYS A 374 17.39 23.59 -15.66
CA LYS A 374 16.25 23.22 -14.81
C LYS A 374 16.18 23.98 -13.49
N TYR A 375 16.51 25.28 -13.51
CA TYR A 375 16.53 26.11 -12.30
C TYR A 375 15.17 26.17 -11.58
N ASP A 376 14.08 26.22 -12.35
CA ASP A 376 12.70 26.28 -11.83
C ASP A 376 12.30 25.04 -11.01
N GLU A 377 12.83 23.86 -11.36
CA GLU A 377 12.54 22.62 -10.64
C GLU A 377 13.15 22.65 -9.24
N VAL A 378 14.39 23.15 -9.11
CA VAL A 378 15.08 23.28 -7.83
C VAL A 378 14.44 24.32 -6.92
N LEU A 379 13.98 25.45 -7.47
CA LEU A 379 13.26 26.48 -6.70
C LEU A 379 11.96 25.95 -6.09
N LYS A 380 11.18 25.18 -6.85
CA LYS A 380 9.93 24.57 -6.37
C LYS A 380 10.18 23.58 -5.24
N THR A 381 11.24 22.79 -5.33
CA THR A 381 11.61 21.84 -4.26
C THR A 381 12.02 22.55 -2.97
N ALA A 382 12.74 23.68 -3.06
CA ALA A 382 13.14 24.47 -1.89
C ALA A 382 11.94 25.12 -1.16
N GLN A 383 10.89 25.52 -1.89
CA GLN A 383 9.68 26.10 -1.31
C GLN A 383 8.77 25.08 -0.61
N LEU A 384 8.93 23.78 -0.89
CA LEU A 384 8.19 22.70 -0.23
C LEU A 384 8.86 22.21 1.07
N MET A 385 10.08 22.67 1.35
CA MET A 385 10.84 22.33 2.58
C MET A 385 10.82 23.44 3.65
N ILE A 386 10.16 24.57 3.38
CA ILE A 386 9.87 25.66 4.32
C ILE A 386 8.39 25.58 4.67
#